data_AF-A0A4V1ULA6-F1
#
_entry.id   AF-A0A4V1ULA6-F1
#
_cell.length_a   1.000
_cell.length_b   1.000
_cell.length_c   1.000
_cell.angle_alpha   90.00
_cell.angle_beta   90.00
_cell.angle_gamma   90.00
#
_symmetry.space_group_name_H-M   'P 1'
#
loop_
_entity.id
_entity.type
_entity.pdbx_description
1 polymer ?
#
loop_
_entity_poly.entity_id
_entity_poly.type
_entity_poly.pdbx_seq_one_letter_code
_entity_poly.pdbx_strand_id
1 'polypeptide(L)'
;MILSRALNSDDPPISSSTTPPEVGQKPVDLNDGVHPFQPLVPVLTGVAVAILVALAIAYGRSAGLVAGLWGASGVAVAVWLRTSRGRNSDMTFAGVMAVSILIGEIIAGNNPLLALAFTIVNMIEIVAAVLLARRFSPTLNLSSLNGAVSFLFFAAVLAPIPAALASLVILNQMGQADVWQGFQTWWFGHALGIAVLGSMGLSLTRTTLAKLFRPAKMVEAAILFGLVPVFYYVAFAGSIPMGFVLLPLLLAIAVRLGVAGIAFTLVVVSFLLVGGAMIGHGPYTQGSPPEQVLMAQMLVLIGYMPILLVASLLEERDLLAERARLGRERAEKASEAKSRLLANVAHEIKSPVAGIIGIGDLWRQGHLGPITAQQTEMSEMLVTTARQVETLAHDLLDVARAESGAVRVELRPTDIPGLLEDVRRTCLLRPDADKVAIEVVCEGDGLIAIADSQRLAQVLTNLTINALKYGSSGGRVILRALREDD
;
A
#
# COMPACT_ATOMS: atom_id res chain seq x y z
N MET A 1 -43.26 -42.91 35.14
CA MET A 1 -44.10 -42.12 36.07
C MET A 1 -43.13 -41.25 36.85
N ILE A 2 -42.98 -39.95 36.65
CA ILE A 2 -43.93 -38.87 36.37
C ILE A 2 -43.32 -37.95 35.29
N LEU A 3 -44.08 -37.68 34.22
CA LEU A 3 -43.88 -36.53 33.32
C LEU A 3 -44.34 -35.25 34.04
N SER A 4 -43.79 -34.08 33.70
CA SER A 4 -44.56 -32.95 33.15
C SER A 4 -43.89 -31.58 33.32
N ARG A 5 -43.78 -30.86 32.18
CA ARG A 5 -43.92 -29.41 31.97
C ARG A 5 -42.92 -28.44 32.62
N ALA A 6 -41.97 -27.97 31.80
CA ALA A 6 -41.63 -26.54 31.68
C ALA A 6 -40.80 -26.30 30.40
N LEU A 7 -41.43 -26.38 29.23
CA LEU A 7 -40.93 -25.85 27.96
C LEU A 7 -42.13 -25.20 27.26
N ASN A 8 -42.13 -23.87 27.23
CA ASN A 8 -42.67 -23.00 26.18
C ASN A 8 -42.60 -21.54 26.64
N SER A 9 -41.60 -20.83 26.16
CA SER A 9 -41.73 -19.41 25.85
C SER A 9 -41.14 -19.23 24.46
N ASP A 10 -41.96 -18.69 23.57
CA ASP A 10 -41.68 -18.46 22.15
C ASP A 10 -40.45 -17.56 21.96
N ASP A 11 -39.41 -18.08 21.30
CA ASP A 11 -38.35 -17.28 20.67
C ASP A 11 -38.18 -17.76 19.20
N PRO A 12 -38.00 -16.84 18.24
CA PRO A 12 -37.92 -17.18 16.81
C PRO A 12 -36.58 -17.87 16.47
N PRO A 13 -36.52 -18.63 15.35
CA PRO A 13 -35.41 -19.57 15.12
C PRO A 13 -34.12 -18.82 14.79
N ILE A 14 -33.07 -19.08 15.56
CA ILE A 14 -31.69 -18.70 15.25
C ILE A 14 -31.20 -19.64 14.14
N SER A 15 -30.99 -19.10 12.95
CA SER A 15 -30.38 -19.80 11.81
C SER A 15 -28.93 -20.18 12.11
N SER A 16 -28.62 -21.47 12.01
CA SER A 16 -27.28 -22.03 12.06
C SER A 16 -26.55 -21.87 10.72
N SER A 17 -25.61 -20.92 10.62
CA SER A 17 -24.53 -20.97 9.62
C SER A 17 -23.28 -20.23 10.12
N THR A 18 -22.48 -20.90 10.94
CA THR A 18 -21.13 -20.45 11.31
C THR A 18 -20.09 -21.30 10.59
N THR A 19 -19.80 -20.93 9.35
CA THR A 19 -18.52 -21.19 8.70
C THR A 19 -17.46 -20.23 9.27
N PRO A 20 -16.19 -20.65 9.45
CA PRO A 20 -15.13 -19.74 9.89
C PRO A 20 -14.87 -18.66 8.83
N PRO A 21 -14.42 -17.45 9.21
CA PRO A 21 -14.23 -16.37 8.24
C PRO A 21 -13.02 -16.70 7.37
N GLU A 22 -13.26 -16.99 6.09
CA GLU A 22 -12.21 -17.00 5.08
C GLU A 22 -11.53 -15.62 5.06
N VAL A 23 -10.25 -15.60 5.43
CA VAL A 23 -9.34 -14.48 5.23
C VAL A 23 -8.97 -14.45 3.75
N GLY A 24 -9.91 -13.99 2.93
CA GLY A 24 -9.64 -13.43 1.63
C GLY A 24 -9.98 -11.96 1.71
N GLN A 25 -9.00 -11.06 1.48
CA GLN A 25 -9.36 -9.73 1.00
C GLN A 25 -10.30 -9.96 -0.18
N LYS A 26 -11.58 -9.57 -0.06
CA LYS A 26 -12.39 -9.35 -1.25
C LYS A 26 -11.49 -8.50 -2.16
N PRO A 27 -11.20 -8.95 -3.40
CA PRO A 27 -10.61 -8.03 -4.35
C PRO A 27 -11.51 -6.80 -4.31
N VAL A 28 -10.90 -5.61 -4.19
CA VAL A 28 -11.64 -4.36 -4.36
C VAL A 28 -12.53 -4.58 -5.57
N ASP A 29 -13.84 -4.57 -5.33
CA ASP A 29 -14.81 -4.87 -6.37
C ASP A 29 -14.65 -3.77 -7.42
N LEU A 30 -13.89 -4.06 -8.48
CA LEU A 30 -13.66 -3.15 -9.60
C LEU A 30 -14.96 -2.88 -10.37
N ASN A 31 -16.09 -3.42 -9.91
CA ASN A 31 -17.44 -3.16 -10.38
C ASN A 31 -18.14 -1.97 -9.72
N ASP A 32 -17.49 -1.22 -8.82
CA ASP A 32 -17.97 0.13 -8.42
C ASP A 32 -17.92 1.17 -9.57
N GLY A 33 -17.75 0.72 -10.83
CA GLY A 33 -17.58 1.59 -11.99
C GLY A 33 -18.13 1.07 -13.32
N VAL A 34 -18.98 0.03 -13.38
CA VAL A 34 -19.83 -0.15 -14.57
C VAL A 34 -21.06 0.73 -14.39
N HIS A 35 -20.84 2.04 -14.45
CA HIS A 35 -21.96 2.94 -14.69
C HIS A 35 -22.62 2.51 -16.01
N PRO A 36 -23.95 2.41 -16.10
CA PRO A 36 -24.63 2.20 -17.38
C PRO A 36 -24.09 3.23 -18.35
N PHE A 37 -23.78 2.82 -19.59
CA PHE A 37 -23.20 3.70 -20.62
C PHE A 37 -23.95 5.04 -20.61
N GLN A 38 -23.28 6.10 -20.15
CA GLN A 38 -23.87 7.44 -20.08
C GLN A 38 -23.52 8.14 -21.39
N PRO A 39 -24.44 8.21 -22.38
CA PRO A 39 -24.14 8.79 -23.69
C PRO A 39 -23.73 10.26 -23.60
N LEU A 40 -24.07 10.93 -22.49
CA LEU A 40 -23.73 12.32 -22.22
C LEU A 40 -22.21 12.55 -22.07
N VAL A 41 -21.47 11.59 -21.49
CA VAL A 41 -20.04 11.79 -21.19
C VAL A 41 -19.19 11.89 -22.47
N PRO A 42 -19.28 10.97 -23.45
CA PRO A 42 -18.60 11.13 -24.73
C PRO A 42 -18.97 12.43 -25.44
N VAL A 43 -20.25 12.82 -25.41
CA VAL A 43 -20.74 14.03 -26.10
C VAL A 43 -20.19 15.31 -25.47
N LEU A 44 -20.26 15.46 -24.14
CA LEU A 44 -19.70 16.62 -23.45
C LEU A 44 -18.17 16.70 -23.62
N THR A 45 -17.50 15.55 -23.58
CA THR A 45 -16.07 15.47 -23.88
C THR A 45 -15.81 15.92 -25.32
N GLY A 46 -16.64 15.51 -26.27
CA GLY A 46 -16.56 15.88 -27.67
C GLY A 46 -16.68 17.40 -27.86
N VAL A 47 -17.66 18.03 -27.21
CA VAL A 47 -17.80 19.50 -27.24
C VAL A 47 -16.54 20.18 -26.70
N ALA A 48 -16.02 19.74 -25.55
CA ALA A 48 -14.80 20.30 -24.98
C ALA A 48 -13.58 20.11 -25.91
N VAL A 49 -13.45 18.92 -26.51
CA VAL A 49 -12.38 18.59 -27.47
C VAL A 49 -12.48 19.47 -28.72
N ALA A 50 -13.67 19.63 -29.30
CA ALA A 50 -13.87 20.49 -30.47
C ALA A 50 -13.47 21.94 -30.19
N ILE A 51 -13.85 22.47 -29.03
CA ILE A 51 -13.46 23.82 -28.58
C ILE A 51 -11.95 23.92 -28.41
N LEU A 52 -11.33 22.93 -27.74
CA LEU A 52 -9.88 22.93 -27.50
C LEU A 52 -9.08 22.84 -28.80
N VAL A 53 -9.51 22.03 -29.77
CA VAL A 53 -8.90 21.97 -31.11
C VAL A 53 -8.99 23.33 -31.80
N ALA A 54 -10.19 23.92 -31.85
CA ALA A 54 -10.39 25.22 -32.48
C ALA A 54 -9.54 26.32 -31.85
N LEU A 55 -9.49 26.38 -30.51
CA LEU A 55 -8.69 27.34 -29.76
C LEU A 55 -7.18 27.12 -29.95
N ALA A 56 -6.71 25.88 -29.89
CA ALA A 56 -5.29 25.56 -30.06
C ALA A 56 -4.78 25.98 -31.44
N ILE A 57 -5.56 25.69 -32.50
CA ILE A 57 -5.22 26.09 -33.87
C ILE A 57 -5.30 27.61 -34.04
N ALA A 58 -6.39 28.24 -33.58
CA ALA A 58 -6.55 29.69 -33.68
C ALA A 58 -5.40 30.44 -32.96
N TYR A 59 -5.06 29.99 -31.76
CA TYR A 59 -3.96 30.56 -30.98
C TYR A 59 -2.60 30.34 -31.64
N GLY A 60 -2.32 29.11 -32.12
CA GLY A 60 -1.13 28.80 -32.91
C GLY A 60 -0.96 29.73 -34.10
N ARG A 61 -2.02 29.90 -34.91
CA ARG A 61 -1.99 30.79 -36.07
C ARG A 61 -1.83 32.26 -35.71
N SER A 62 -2.48 32.74 -34.63
CA SER A 62 -2.28 34.13 -34.18
C SER A 62 -0.83 34.41 -33.76
N ALA A 63 -0.12 33.37 -33.31
CA ALA A 63 1.30 33.41 -32.99
C ALA A 63 2.22 33.15 -34.20
N GLY A 64 1.68 32.84 -35.39
CA GLY A 64 2.48 32.42 -36.55
C GLY A 64 3.15 31.05 -36.38
N LEU A 65 2.61 30.19 -35.52
CA LEU A 65 3.21 28.93 -35.09
C LEU A 65 2.26 27.74 -35.20
N VAL A 66 2.83 26.53 -35.11
CA VAL A 66 2.06 25.32 -34.77
C VAL A 66 1.64 25.40 -33.30
N ALA A 67 0.49 24.82 -32.95
CA ALA A 67 0.00 24.82 -31.58
C ALA A 67 1.00 24.14 -30.62
N GLY A 68 1.64 24.93 -29.74
CA GLY A 68 2.63 24.45 -28.79
C GLY A 68 2.06 23.66 -27.61
N LEU A 69 0.76 23.77 -27.33
CA LEU A 69 0.10 23.03 -26.27
C LEU A 69 -1.20 22.41 -26.83
N TRP A 70 -1.21 21.09 -26.99
CA TRP A 70 -2.35 20.38 -27.55
C TRP A 70 -3.19 19.69 -26.48
N GLY A 71 -4.10 20.46 -25.88
CA GLY A 71 -4.87 19.97 -24.73
C GLY A 71 -6.00 18.98 -25.07
N ALA A 72 -6.45 18.98 -26.32
CA ALA A 72 -7.59 18.18 -26.78
C ALA A 72 -7.37 16.67 -26.56
N SER A 73 -6.21 16.15 -26.96
CA SER A 73 -5.87 14.73 -26.81
C SER A 73 -5.71 14.33 -25.34
N GLY A 74 -5.17 15.21 -24.50
CA GLY A 74 -5.07 14.94 -23.06
C GLY A 74 -6.42 14.81 -22.38
N VAL A 75 -7.38 15.69 -22.70
CA VAL A 75 -8.76 15.57 -22.20
C VAL A 75 -9.45 14.32 -22.74
N ALA A 76 -9.33 14.06 -24.05
CA ALA A 76 -9.94 12.88 -24.68
C ALA A 76 -9.44 11.58 -24.04
N VAL A 77 -8.12 11.42 -23.92
CA VAL A 77 -7.49 10.24 -23.31
C VAL A 77 -7.89 10.10 -21.84
N ALA A 78 -7.85 11.19 -21.06
CA ALA A 78 -8.21 11.16 -19.64
C ALA A 78 -9.65 10.67 -19.42
N VAL A 79 -10.62 11.26 -20.13
CA VAL A 79 -12.02 10.91 -19.93
C VAL A 79 -12.31 9.52 -20.48
N TRP A 80 -11.78 9.17 -21.65
CA TRP A 80 -11.95 7.84 -22.24
C TRP A 80 -11.48 6.74 -21.28
N LEU A 81 -10.27 6.87 -20.74
CA LEU A 81 -9.70 5.90 -19.81
C LEU A 81 -10.53 5.72 -18.53
N ARG A 82 -11.28 6.74 -18.10
CA ARG A 82 -12.11 6.71 -16.89
C ARG A 82 -13.51 6.18 -17.11
N THR A 83 -14.13 6.48 -18.26
CA THR A 83 -15.59 6.30 -18.42
C THR A 83 -15.99 5.24 -19.43
N SER A 84 -15.11 4.85 -20.33
CA SER A 84 -15.43 3.86 -21.35
C SER A 84 -14.59 2.61 -21.18
N ARG A 85 -15.24 1.45 -21.15
CA ARG A 85 -14.62 0.12 -21.23
C ARG A 85 -15.53 -0.82 -22.02
N GLY A 86 -14.93 -1.62 -22.88
CA GLY A 86 -15.63 -2.60 -23.72
C GLY A 86 -15.77 -2.12 -25.16
N ARG A 87 -15.80 -3.08 -26.09
CA ARG A 87 -15.70 -2.82 -27.53
C ARG A 87 -16.71 -1.79 -28.05
N ASN A 88 -17.98 -1.91 -27.67
CA ASN A 88 -19.03 -1.01 -28.16
C ASN A 88 -18.85 0.41 -27.62
N SER A 89 -18.66 0.55 -26.30
CA SER A 89 -18.44 1.84 -25.66
C SER A 89 -17.18 2.54 -26.19
N ASP A 90 -16.11 1.78 -26.43
CA ASP A 90 -14.86 2.29 -27.01
C ASP A 90 -15.07 2.77 -28.45
N MET A 91 -15.79 2.01 -29.28
CA MET A 91 -16.11 2.43 -30.65
C MET A 91 -16.99 3.69 -30.66
N THR A 92 -17.96 3.81 -29.76
CA THR A 92 -18.78 5.02 -29.65
C THR A 92 -17.95 6.22 -29.21
N PHE A 93 -17.09 6.06 -28.19
CA PHE A 93 -16.21 7.14 -27.73
C PHE A 93 -15.25 7.57 -28.85
N ALA A 94 -14.63 6.61 -29.55
CA ALA A 94 -13.76 6.87 -30.69
C ALA A 94 -14.49 7.67 -31.79
N GLY A 95 -15.71 7.25 -32.15
CA GLY A 95 -16.51 7.90 -33.17
C GLY A 95 -16.88 9.35 -32.80
N VAL A 96 -17.29 9.57 -31.54
CA VAL A 96 -17.60 10.93 -31.06
C VAL A 96 -16.37 11.81 -31.05
N MET A 97 -15.21 11.31 -30.61
CA MET A 97 -13.95 12.07 -30.64
C MET A 97 -13.53 12.42 -32.07
N ALA A 98 -13.61 11.48 -33.01
CA ALA A 98 -13.26 11.72 -34.40
C ALA A 98 -14.13 12.82 -35.02
N VAL A 99 -15.45 12.77 -34.82
CA VAL A 99 -16.38 13.82 -35.29
C VAL A 99 -16.08 15.16 -34.61
N SER A 100 -15.79 15.15 -33.32
CA SER A 100 -15.52 16.37 -32.55
C SER A 100 -14.23 17.07 -32.97
N ILE A 101 -13.17 16.31 -33.21
CA ILE A 101 -11.91 16.84 -33.73
C ILE A 101 -12.13 17.42 -35.13
N LEU A 102 -12.82 16.69 -36.01
CA LEU A 102 -13.16 17.19 -37.36
C LEU A 102 -13.94 18.51 -37.31
N ILE A 103 -14.92 18.62 -36.40
CA ILE A 103 -15.66 19.87 -36.18
C ILE A 103 -14.72 20.98 -35.72
N GLY A 104 -13.84 20.72 -34.75
CA GLY A 104 -12.87 21.69 -34.27
C GLY A 104 -11.91 22.19 -35.36
N GLU A 105 -11.42 21.28 -36.21
CA GLU A 105 -10.57 21.59 -37.37
C GLU A 105 -11.30 22.49 -38.39
N ILE A 106 -12.57 22.19 -38.67
CA ILE A 106 -13.40 22.99 -39.58
C ILE A 106 -13.70 24.37 -38.99
N ILE A 107 -14.04 24.46 -37.70
CA ILE A 107 -14.26 25.73 -36.99
C ILE A 107 -12.99 26.58 -37.02
N ALA A 108 -11.81 25.95 -36.90
CA ALA A 108 -10.54 26.63 -37.04
C ALA A 108 -10.27 27.12 -38.49
N GLY A 109 -11.09 26.76 -39.48
CA GLY A 109 -10.96 27.21 -40.86
C GLY A 109 -10.02 26.35 -41.72
N ASN A 110 -9.68 25.13 -41.28
CA ASN A 110 -9.02 24.18 -42.19
C ASN A 110 -10.00 23.72 -43.28
N ASN A 111 -9.49 23.54 -44.50
CA ASN A 111 -10.32 22.98 -45.57
C ASN A 111 -10.71 21.51 -45.24
N PRO A 112 -11.79 20.97 -45.83
CA PRO A 112 -12.31 19.66 -45.43
C PRO A 112 -11.31 18.50 -45.56
N LEU A 113 -10.44 18.53 -46.57
CA LEU A 113 -9.45 17.48 -46.81
C LEU A 113 -8.35 17.52 -45.74
N LEU A 114 -7.85 18.72 -45.44
CA LEU A 114 -6.83 18.93 -44.41
C LEU A 114 -7.37 18.64 -43.01
N ALA A 115 -8.61 19.07 -42.73
CA ALA A 115 -9.31 18.77 -41.50
C ALA A 115 -9.47 17.25 -41.29
N LEU A 116 -9.84 16.52 -42.34
CA LEU A 116 -9.92 15.06 -42.29
C LEU A 116 -8.55 14.41 -42.04
N ALA A 117 -7.49 14.89 -42.72
CA ALA A 117 -6.15 14.39 -42.53
C ALA A 117 -5.64 14.58 -41.08
N PHE A 118 -5.78 15.78 -40.52
CA PHE A 118 -5.42 16.03 -39.12
C PHE A 118 -6.30 15.26 -38.14
N THR A 119 -7.58 15.06 -38.45
CA THR A 119 -8.46 14.21 -37.62
C THR A 119 -7.95 12.78 -37.54
N ILE A 120 -7.55 12.19 -38.68
CA ILE A 120 -7.00 10.83 -38.72
C ILE A 120 -5.71 10.75 -37.88
N VAL A 121 -4.81 11.72 -38.06
CA VAL A 121 -3.55 11.79 -37.31
C VAL A 121 -3.80 11.89 -35.79
N ASN A 122 -4.68 12.79 -35.36
CA ASN A 122 -5.06 12.92 -33.95
C ASN A 122 -5.73 11.65 -33.40
N MET A 123 -6.54 10.96 -34.20
CA MET A 123 -7.18 9.72 -33.73
C MET A 123 -6.19 8.58 -33.57
N ILE A 124 -5.13 8.50 -34.40
CA ILE A 124 -4.06 7.51 -34.24
C ILE A 124 -3.43 7.63 -32.85
N GLU A 125 -3.05 8.84 -32.43
CA GLU A 125 -2.42 9.03 -31.11
C GLU A 125 -3.39 8.77 -29.95
N ILE A 126 -4.65 9.24 -30.01
CA ILE A 126 -5.60 9.09 -28.91
C ILE A 126 -5.89 7.62 -28.69
N VAL A 127 -6.13 6.87 -29.78
CA VAL A 127 -6.38 5.42 -29.70
C VAL A 127 -5.13 4.69 -29.21
N ALA A 128 -3.95 5.02 -29.73
CA ALA A 128 -2.69 4.42 -29.26
C ALA A 128 -2.47 4.68 -27.77
N ALA A 129 -2.69 5.91 -27.30
CA ALA A 129 -2.52 6.30 -25.90
C ALA A 129 -3.47 5.52 -24.99
N VAL A 130 -4.73 5.37 -25.37
CA VAL A 130 -5.72 4.59 -24.62
C VAL A 130 -5.34 3.10 -24.57
N LEU A 131 -4.97 2.50 -25.70
CA LEU A 131 -4.60 1.09 -25.78
C LEU A 131 -3.34 0.80 -24.98
N LEU A 132 -2.30 1.62 -25.13
CA LEU A 132 -1.03 1.47 -24.44
C LEU A 132 -1.19 1.71 -22.93
N ALA A 133 -1.95 2.74 -22.52
CA ALA A 133 -2.25 2.97 -21.10
C ALA A 133 -2.96 1.77 -20.47
N ARG A 134 -3.97 1.20 -21.13
CA ARG A 134 -4.68 0.01 -20.62
C ARG A 134 -3.79 -1.23 -20.59
N ARG A 135 -2.86 -1.37 -21.54
CA ARG A 135 -1.95 -2.51 -21.62
C ARG A 135 -0.88 -2.49 -20.53
N PHE A 136 -0.28 -1.32 -20.26
CA PHE A 136 0.89 -1.19 -19.39
C PHE A 136 0.60 -0.50 -18.05
N SER A 137 -0.57 0.10 -17.88
CA SER A 137 -1.05 0.71 -16.62
C SER A 137 -2.53 0.32 -16.38
N PRO A 138 -2.84 -0.98 -16.19
CA PRO A 138 -4.23 -1.46 -16.13
C PRO A 138 -5.04 -0.88 -14.96
N THR A 139 -4.37 -0.53 -13.86
CA THR A 139 -4.99 0.11 -12.68
C THR A 139 -5.23 1.60 -12.87
N LEU A 140 -4.54 2.24 -13.83
CA LEU A 140 -4.55 3.69 -14.07
C LEU A 140 -4.29 4.54 -12.81
N ASN A 141 -3.60 3.97 -11.83
CA ASN A 141 -3.37 4.60 -10.54
C ASN A 141 -2.10 5.45 -10.57
N LEU A 142 -2.27 6.75 -10.77
CA LEU A 142 -1.16 7.72 -10.74
C LEU A 142 -0.59 7.98 -9.34
N SER A 143 -1.26 7.52 -8.28
CA SER A 143 -0.72 7.53 -6.91
C SER A 143 0.27 6.37 -6.66
N SER A 144 0.55 5.55 -7.67
CA SER A 144 1.63 4.55 -7.65
C SER A 144 2.73 4.96 -8.62
N LEU A 145 3.98 4.71 -8.26
CA LEU A 145 5.13 5.03 -9.11
C LEU A 145 5.03 4.29 -10.45
N ASN A 146 4.75 2.99 -10.41
CA ASN A 146 4.61 2.18 -11.62
C ASN A 146 3.46 2.66 -12.51
N GLY A 147 2.30 2.98 -11.92
CA GLY A 147 1.15 3.48 -12.68
C GLY A 147 1.43 4.82 -13.35
N ALA A 148 2.12 5.73 -12.66
CA ALA A 148 2.52 7.03 -13.17
C ALA A 148 3.58 6.94 -14.27
N VAL A 149 4.66 6.18 -14.04
CA VAL A 149 5.73 5.96 -15.05
C VAL A 149 5.15 5.31 -16.30
N SER A 150 4.35 4.25 -16.17
CA SER A 150 3.73 3.59 -17.32
C SER A 150 2.82 4.53 -18.10
N PHE A 151 1.99 5.34 -17.42
CA PHE A 151 1.13 6.31 -18.11
C PHE A 151 1.94 7.36 -18.86
N LEU A 152 2.89 8.02 -18.19
CA LEU A 152 3.71 9.07 -18.81
C LEU A 152 4.53 8.52 -19.99
N PHE A 153 5.16 7.36 -19.83
CA PHE A 153 5.99 6.79 -20.89
C PHE A 153 5.16 6.28 -22.07
N PHE A 154 4.19 5.41 -21.81
CA PHE A 154 3.47 4.73 -22.90
C PHE A 154 2.37 5.59 -23.53
N ALA A 155 1.61 6.34 -22.71
CA ALA A 155 0.48 7.13 -23.21
C ALA A 155 0.89 8.54 -23.63
N ALA A 156 1.76 9.20 -22.85
CA ALA A 156 2.14 10.58 -23.16
C ALA A 156 3.34 10.68 -24.12
N VAL A 157 4.40 9.89 -23.92
CA VAL A 157 5.62 10.02 -24.74
C VAL A 157 5.57 9.16 -26.01
N LEU A 158 5.25 7.87 -25.88
CA LEU A 158 5.35 6.90 -26.98
C LEU A 158 4.17 6.99 -27.95
N ALA A 159 2.94 7.12 -27.46
CA ALA A 159 1.73 7.08 -28.29
C ALA A 159 1.63 8.20 -29.34
N PRO A 160 2.10 9.45 -29.09
CA PRO A 160 2.03 10.49 -30.11
C PRO A 160 3.06 10.35 -31.24
N ILE A 161 4.09 9.51 -31.11
CA ILE A 161 5.18 9.41 -32.11
C ILE A 161 4.65 9.03 -33.51
N PRO A 162 3.79 8.00 -33.69
CA PRO A 162 3.28 7.64 -35.02
C PRO A 162 2.46 8.76 -35.66
N ALA A 163 1.66 9.49 -34.86
CA ALA A 163 0.88 10.62 -35.32
C ALA A 163 1.80 11.80 -35.71
N ALA A 164 2.83 12.08 -34.91
CA ALA A 164 3.83 13.11 -35.20
C ALA A 164 4.57 12.81 -36.51
N LEU A 165 4.98 11.56 -36.73
CA LEU A 165 5.59 11.13 -37.99
C LEU A 165 4.63 11.26 -39.18
N ALA A 166 3.36 10.90 -39.03
CA ALA A 166 2.36 11.05 -40.07
C ALA A 166 2.09 12.53 -40.41
N SER A 167 2.19 13.41 -39.41
CA SER A 167 2.01 14.86 -39.57
C SER A 167 3.08 15.48 -40.48
N LEU A 168 4.29 14.89 -40.57
CA LEU A 168 5.37 15.40 -41.44
C LEU A 168 5.00 15.47 -42.91
N VAL A 169 4.25 14.48 -43.38
CA VAL A 169 3.75 14.46 -44.76
C VAL A 169 2.80 15.62 -45.01
N ILE A 170 1.94 15.92 -44.02
CA ILE A 170 0.97 17.02 -44.09
C ILE A 170 1.70 18.37 -44.05
N LEU A 171 2.63 18.54 -43.11
CA LEU A 171 3.40 19.78 -42.95
C LEU A 171 4.29 20.08 -44.17
N ASN A 172 4.91 19.05 -44.75
CA ASN A 172 5.69 19.18 -45.98
C ASN A 172 4.81 19.62 -47.16
N GLN A 173 3.60 19.07 -47.29
CA GLN A 173 2.64 19.50 -48.32
C GLN A 173 2.12 20.94 -48.10
N MET A 174 2.09 21.40 -46.85
CA MET A 174 1.75 22.78 -46.50
C MET A 174 2.90 23.77 -46.73
N GLY A 175 4.06 23.31 -47.21
CA GLY A 175 5.20 24.16 -47.54
C GLY A 175 6.01 24.63 -46.32
N GLN A 176 5.96 23.93 -45.18
CA GLN A 176 6.87 24.21 -44.08
C GLN A 176 8.33 23.89 -44.47
N ALA A 177 9.23 24.85 -44.26
CA ALA A 177 10.63 24.75 -44.67
C ALA A 177 11.47 23.78 -43.79
N ASP A 178 11.16 23.67 -42.50
CA ASP A 178 11.85 22.77 -41.57
C ASP A 178 10.87 21.73 -40.99
N VAL A 179 10.81 20.60 -41.69
CA VAL A 179 9.93 19.47 -41.33
C VAL A 179 10.37 18.83 -40.01
N TRP A 180 11.65 18.88 -39.66
CA TRP A 180 12.16 18.30 -38.40
C TRP A 180 11.77 19.15 -37.19
N GLN A 181 11.89 20.47 -37.28
CA GLN A 181 11.40 21.37 -36.24
C GLN A 181 9.88 21.27 -36.08
N GLY A 182 9.16 21.07 -37.19
CA GLY A 182 7.73 20.74 -37.20
C GLY A 182 7.41 19.47 -36.42
N PHE A 183 8.13 18.38 -36.66
CA PHE A 183 8.02 17.13 -35.88
C PHE A 183 8.17 17.37 -34.39
N GLN A 184 9.24 18.07 -33.98
CA GLN A 184 9.56 18.27 -32.56
C GLN A 184 8.45 19.07 -31.87
N THR A 185 8.07 20.21 -32.44
CA THR A 185 7.04 21.08 -31.87
C THR A 185 5.71 20.36 -31.72
N TRP A 186 5.34 19.56 -32.72
CA TRP A 186 4.12 18.77 -32.71
C TRP A 186 4.18 17.64 -31.67
N TRP A 187 5.23 16.82 -31.70
CA TRP A 187 5.38 15.70 -30.76
C TRP A 187 5.40 16.17 -29.31
N PHE A 188 6.20 17.18 -28.98
CA PHE A 188 6.26 17.71 -27.61
C PHE A 188 4.94 18.37 -27.18
N GLY A 189 4.24 19.06 -28.07
CA GLY A 189 2.95 19.68 -27.75
C GLY A 189 1.85 18.68 -27.40
N HIS A 190 1.79 17.57 -28.16
CA HIS A 190 0.85 16.48 -27.93
C HIS A 190 1.24 15.63 -26.71
N ALA A 191 2.53 15.30 -26.58
CA ALA A 191 3.04 14.58 -25.41
C ALA A 191 2.79 15.36 -24.13
N LEU A 192 3.08 16.66 -24.13
CA LEU A 192 2.82 17.54 -22.99
C LEU A 192 1.33 17.59 -22.66
N GLY A 193 0.47 17.76 -23.66
CA GLY A 193 -0.98 17.79 -23.48
C GLY A 193 -1.53 16.52 -22.81
N ILE A 194 -1.12 15.35 -23.29
CA ILE A 194 -1.49 14.06 -22.67
C ILE A 194 -0.88 13.92 -21.27
N ALA A 195 0.37 14.33 -21.07
CA ALA A 195 1.02 14.23 -19.79
C ALA A 195 0.29 15.08 -18.73
N VAL A 196 0.05 16.38 -18.98
CA VAL A 196 -0.48 17.29 -17.95
C VAL A 196 -1.99 17.13 -17.75
N LEU A 197 -2.79 17.14 -18.83
CA LEU A 197 -4.25 17.02 -18.72
C LEU A 197 -4.67 15.58 -18.48
N GLY A 198 -3.94 14.61 -19.03
CA GLY A 198 -4.13 13.20 -18.72
C GLY A 198 -3.88 12.91 -17.25
N SER A 199 -2.76 13.38 -16.69
CA SER A 199 -2.47 13.20 -15.27
C SER A 199 -3.44 13.94 -14.36
N MET A 200 -3.85 15.16 -14.70
CA MET A 200 -4.87 15.89 -13.95
C MET A 200 -6.22 15.14 -13.99
N GLY A 201 -6.65 14.72 -15.16
CA GLY A 201 -7.92 14.03 -15.34
C GLY A 201 -7.97 12.68 -14.61
N LEU A 202 -6.88 11.91 -14.61
CA LEU A 202 -6.80 10.62 -13.91
C LEU A 202 -6.62 10.75 -12.39
N SER A 203 -5.94 11.79 -11.90
CA SER A 203 -5.70 12.00 -10.47
C SER A 203 -6.92 12.55 -9.70
N LEU A 204 -7.87 13.19 -10.39
CA LEU A 204 -9.10 13.73 -9.81
C LEU A 204 -10.14 12.65 -9.50
N THR A 205 -9.92 11.83 -8.47
CA THR A 205 -10.92 10.88 -7.96
C THR A 205 -11.90 11.55 -7.00
N ARG A 206 -13.09 10.93 -6.78
CA ARG A 206 -14.06 11.42 -5.78
C ARG A 206 -13.42 11.55 -4.39
N THR A 207 -12.58 10.58 -4.02
CA THR A 207 -11.86 10.54 -2.76
C THR A 207 -10.84 11.69 -2.66
N THR A 208 -10.08 11.92 -3.73
CA THR A 208 -9.11 13.03 -3.79
C THR A 208 -9.83 14.38 -3.69
N LEU A 209 -10.94 14.54 -4.42
CA LEU A 209 -11.74 15.74 -4.41
C LEU A 209 -12.31 16.04 -3.01
N ALA A 210 -12.85 15.03 -2.33
CA ALA A 210 -13.35 15.16 -0.96
C ALA A 210 -12.26 15.55 0.05
N LYS A 211 -11.01 15.11 -0.15
CA LYS A 211 -9.86 15.52 0.67
C LYS A 211 -9.48 16.98 0.42
N LEU A 212 -9.45 17.40 -0.85
CA LEU A 212 -9.12 18.77 -1.26
C LEU A 212 -10.14 19.80 -0.76
N PHE A 213 -11.42 19.45 -0.75
CA PHE A 213 -12.50 20.33 -0.26
C PHE A 213 -12.62 20.41 1.27
N ARG A 214 -11.69 19.82 2.03
CA ARG A 214 -11.63 20.06 3.49
C ARG A 214 -11.14 21.49 3.74
N PRO A 215 -11.75 22.25 4.67
CA PRO A 215 -11.43 23.68 4.86
C PRO A 215 -9.93 23.96 5.03
N ALA A 216 -9.24 23.19 5.87
CA ALA A 216 -7.80 23.34 6.08
C ALA A 216 -6.99 23.09 4.80
N LYS A 217 -7.38 22.10 3.99
CA LYS A 217 -6.72 21.79 2.72
C LYS A 217 -7.03 22.81 1.63
N MET A 218 -8.21 23.39 1.62
CA MET A 218 -8.55 24.49 0.72
C MET A 218 -7.69 25.72 0.97
N VAL A 219 -7.49 26.10 2.24
CA VAL A 219 -6.61 27.22 2.60
C VAL A 219 -5.16 26.94 2.19
N GLU A 220 -4.65 25.74 2.49
CA GLU A 220 -3.31 25.32 2.08
C GLU A 220 -3.15 25.34 0.54
N ALA A 221 -4.14 24.83 -0.19
CA ALA A 221 -4.15 24.86 -1.65
C ALA A 221 -4.21 26.30 -2.21
N ALA A 222 -5.04 27.16 -1.63
CA ALA A 222 -5.16 28.56 -2.06
C ALA A 222 -3.83 29.32 -1.89
N ILE A 223 -3.14 29.11 -0.76
CA ILE A 223 -1.81 29.71 -0.52
C ILE A 223 -0.81 29.20 -1.55
N LEU A 224 -0.69 27.88 -1.70
CA LEU A 224 0.32 27.28 -2.59
C LEU A 224 0.07 27.62 -4.07
N PHE A 225 -1.17 27.58 -4.53
CA PHE A 225 -1.53 27.98 -5.89
C PHE A 225 -1.37 29.49 -6.11
N GLY A 226 -1.66 30.31 -5.09
CA GLY A 226 -1.42 31.76 -5.13
C GLY A 226 0.05 32.14 -5.26
N LEU A 227 0.97 31.27 -4.81
CA LEU A 227 2.42 31.48 -4.99
C LEU A 227 2.91 31.15 -6.40
N VAL A 228 2.18 30.37 -7.20
CA VAL A 228 2.58 29.99 -8.57
C VAL A 228 2.87 31.22 -9.45
N PRO A 229 1.98 32.22 -9.59
CA PRO A 229 2.27 33.42 -10.38
C PRO A 229 3.42 34.25 -9.81
N VAL A 230 3.62 34.27 -8.48
CA VAL A 230 4.73 34.98 -7.84
C VAL A 230 6.07 34.32 -8.21
N PHE A 231 6.15 33.01 -8.06
CA PHE A 231 7.35 32.23 -8.41
C PHE A 231 7.62 32.26 -9.92
N TYR A 232 6.57 32.21 -10.74
CA TYR A 232 6.67 32.42 -12.18
C TYR A 232 7.29 33.78 -12.50
N TYR A 233 6.78 34.86 -11.89
CA TYR A 233 7.33 36.19 -12.08
C TYR A 233 8.80 36.27 -11.65
N VAL A 234 9.14 35.77 -10.45
CA VAL A 234 10.53 35.78 -9.96
C VAL A 234 11.47 34.98 -10.87
N ALA A 235 11.01 33.85 -11.40
CA ALA A 235 11.82 32.99 -12.26
C ALA A 235 12.12 33.63 -13.63
N PHE A 236 11.23 34.49 -14.15
CA PHE A 236 11.28 34.93 -15.55
C PHE A 236 11.27 36.45 -15.75
N ALA A 237 11.18 37.26 -14.70
CA ALA A 237 11.27 38.73 -14.80
C ALA A 237 12.71 39.23 -15.02
N GLY A 238 13.71 38.42 -14.67
CA GLY A 238 15.13 38.75 -14.84
C GLY A 238 15.62 38.57 -16.29
N SER A 239 16.79 39.13 -16.60
CA SER A 239 17.46 38.95 -17.90
C SER A 239 17.92 37.52 -18.15
N ILE A 240 18.14 36.74 -17.07
CA ILE A 240 18.50 35.33 -17.12
C ILE A 240 17.30 34.54 -16.58
N PRO A 241 16.65 33.69 -17.40
CA PRO A 241 15.56 32.86 -16.94
C PRO A 241 16.05 31.81 -15.94
N MET A 242 15.50 31.85 -14.72
CA MET A 242 15.84 30.93 -13.62
C MET A 242 14.71 29.93 -13.38
N GLY A 243 14.38 29.12 -14.39
CA GLY A 243 13.29 28.15 -14.30
C GLY A 243 13.39 27.17 -13.12
N PHE A 244 14.59 26.93 -12.58
CA PHE A 244 14.77 26.11 -11.38
C PHE A 244 14.13 26.70 -10.12
N VAL A 245 13.82 28.00 -10.08
CA VAL A 245 13.16 28.66 -8.93
C VAL A 245 11.75 28.12 -8.70
N LEU A 246 11.05 27.59 -9.70
CA LEU A 246 9.74 26.95 -9.51
C LEU A 246 9.84 25.60 -8.78
N LEU A 247 11.00 24.91 -8.84
CA LEU A 247 11.12 23.54 -8.34
C LEU A 247 10.78 23.41 -6.84
N PRO A 248 11.25 24.27 -5.93
CA PRO A 248 10.88 24.19 -4.51
C PRO A 248 9.37 24.34 -4.28
N LEU A 249 8.70 25.23 -5.02
CA LEU A 249 7.25 25.42 -4.92
C LEU A 249 6.50 24.18 -5.45
N LEU A 250 6.90 23.67 -6.61
CA LEU A 250 6.31 22.46 -7.19
C LEU A 250 6.49 21.26 -6.27
N LEU A 251 7.66 21.11 -5.64
CA LEU A 251 7.92 20.07 -4.64
C LEU A 251 7.06 20.26 -3.39
N ALA A 252 6.91 21.50 -2.90
CA ALA A 252 6.02 21.78 -1.77
C ALA A 252 4.56 21.42 -2.10
N ILE A 253 4.09 21.73 -3.31
CA ILE A 253 2.76 21.35 -3.80
C ILE A 253 2.63 19.83 -3.87
N ALA A 254 3.62 19.13 -4.44
CA ALA A 254 3.65 17.68 -4.52
C ALA A 254 3.54 17.01 -3.15
N VAL A 255 4.29 17.51 -2.16
CA VAL A 255 4.28 16.99 -0.78
C VAL A 255 2.96 17.29 -0.06
N ARG A 256 2.39 18.50 -0.23
CA ARG A 256 1.23 18.95 0.56
C ARG A 256 -0.12 18.59 -0.02
N LEU A 257 -0.23 18.59 -1.34
CA LEU A 257 -1.47 18.41 -2.10
C LEU A 257 -1.47 17.11 -2.93
N GLY A 258 -0.36 16.37 -2.94
CA GLY A 258 -0.25 15.08 -3.60
C GLY A 258 -0.26 15.18 -5.13
N VAL A 259 -0.53 14.04 -5.78
CA VAL A 259 -0.52 13.88 -7.24
C VAL A 259 -1.51 14.82 -7.92
N ALA A 260 -2.71 15.00 -7.35
CA ALA A 260 -3.73 15.88 -7.94
C ALA A 260 -3.34 17.37 -7.89
N GLY A 261 -2.73 17.82 -6.78
CA GLY A 261 -2.30 19.20 -6.66
C GLY A 261 -1.16 19.55 -7.62
N ILE A 262 -0.16 18.68 -7.74
CA ILE A 262 0.93 18.89 -8.68
C ILE A 262 0.46 18.75 -10.13
N ALA A 263 -0.42 17.79 -10.46
CA ALA A 263 -0.97 17.66 -11.80
C ALA A 263 -1.75 18.91 -12.25
N PHE A 264 -2.59 19.46 -11.38
CA PHE A 264 -3.26 20.73 -11.63
C PHE A 264 -2.25 21.88 -11.85
N THR A 265 -1.24 21.96 -11.00
CA THR A 265 -0.21 23.02 -11.11
C THR A 265 0.59 22.90 -12.40
N LEU A 266 0.90 21.69 -12.85
CA LEU A 266 1.61 21.45 -14.11
C LEU A 266 0.78 21.86 -15.32
N VAL A 267 -0.57 21.74 -15.26
CA VAL A 267 -1.45 22.32 -16.28
C VAL A 267 -1.31 23.84 -16.30
N VAL A 268 -1.43 24.50 -15.15
CA VAL A 268 -1.30 25.97 -15.04
C VAL A 268 0.07 26.44 -15.54
N VAL A 269 1.16 25.81 -15.08
CA VAL A 269 2.53 26.14 -15.47
C VAL A 269 2.76 25.90 -16.96
N SER A 270 2.18 24.86 -17.55
CA SER A 270 2.23 24.64 -19.01
C SER A 270 1.56 25.76 -19.78
N PHE A 271 0.37 26.20 -19.35
CA PHE A 271 -0.31 27.33 -19.99
C PHE A 271 0.49 28.62 -19.88
N LEU A 272 1.08 28.91 -18.72
CA LEU A 272 1.90 30.11 -18.53
C LEU A 272 3.17 30.09 -19.39
N LEU A 273 3.92 28.98 -19.38
CA LEU A 273 5.19 28.87 -20.07
C LEU A 273 5.04 28.76 -21.58
N VAL A 274 4.24 27.78 -22.04
CA VAL A 274 4.06 27.51 -23.47
C VAL A 274 3.19 28.60 -24.10
N GLY A 275 2.10 28.99 -23.42
CA GLY A 275 1.25 30.08 -23.87
C GLY A 275 2.00 31.40 -23.96
N GLY A 276 2.82 31.72 -22.96
CA GLY A 276 3.71 32.89 -22.99
C GLY A 276 4.69 32.85 -24.16
N ALA A 277 5.40 31.72 -24.33
CA ALA A 277 6.39 31.56 -25.40
C ALA A 277 5.78 31.76 -26.80
N MET A 278 4.54 31.30 -27.01
CA MET A 278 3.84 31.49 -28.29
C MET A 278 3.58 32.96 -28.63
N ILE A 279 3.42 33.84 -27.65
CA ILE A 279 3.22 35.28 -27.88
C ILE A 279 4.53 36.09 -27.73
N GLY A 280 5.68 35.41 -27.73
CA GLY A 280 7.00 36.04 -27.60
C GLY A 280 7.32 36.56 -26.20
N HIS A 281 6.60 36.07 -25.19
CA HIS A 281 6.84 36.38 -23.78
C HIS A 281 7.34 35.15 -23.02
N GLY A 282 7.85 35.34 -21.80
CA GLY A 282 8.26 34.23 -20.94
C GLY A 282 9.76 33.93 -20.98
N PRO A 283 10.20 32.73 -20.55
CA PRO A 283 11.58 32.48 -20.17
C PRO A 283 12.58 32.57 -21.32
N TYR A 284 12.14 32.16 -22.50
CA TYR A 284 13.00 31.90 -23.64
C TYR A 284 12.66 32.92 -24.71
N THR A 285 13.36 34.04 -24.71
CA THR A 285 13.19 35.12 -25.71
C THR A 285 14.33 35.14 -26.73
N GLN A 286 15.34 34.28 -26.56
CA GLN A 286 16.43 34.09 -27.51
C GLN A 286 16.09 32.93 -28.44
N GLY A 287 16.30 33.12 -29.74
CA GLY A 287 15.99 32.12 -30.79
C GLY A 287 14.68 32.41 -31.53
N SER A 288 14.39 31.55 -32.50
CA SER A 288 13.17 31.60 -33.30
C SER A 288 11.94 31.22 -32.46
N PRO A 289 10.74 31.76 -32.76
CA PRO A 289 9.54 31.46 -31.95
C PRO A 289 9.24 29.96 -31.75
N PRO A 290 9.46 29.04 -32.72
CA PRO A 290 9.31 27.60 -32.49
C PRO A 290 10.32 27.04 -31.47
N GLU A 291 11.57 27.53 -31.46
CA GLU A 291 12.58 27.13 -30.47
C GLU A 291 12.18 27.57 -29.05
N GLN A 292 11.63 28.78 -28.92
CA GLN A 292 11.14 29.31 -27.64
C GLN A 292 10.03 28.41 -27.06
N VAL A 293 9.07 28.01 -27.91
CA VAL A 293 8.00 27.07 -27.56
C VAL A 293 8.56 25.71 -27.19
N LEU A 294 9.50 25.18 -27.97
CA LEU A 294 10.14 23.89 -27.71
C LEU A 294 10.87 23.89 -26.36
N MET A 295 11.62 24.94 -26.04
CA MET A 295 12.28 25.07 -24.74
C MET A 295 11.27 25.09 -23.58
N ALA A 296 10.14 25.81 -23.73
CA ALA A 296 9.07 25.82 -22.74
C ALA A 296 8.44 24.43 -22.55
N GLN A 297 8.17 23.71 -23.65
CA GLN A 297 7.65 22.34 -23.60
C GLN A 297 8.63 21.39 -22.90
N MET A 298 9.92 21.47 -23.22
CA MET A 298 10.98 20.65 -22.62
C MET A 298 11.14 20.96 -21.12
N LEU A 299 11.09 22.23 -20.72
CA LEU A 299 11.15 22.62 -19.32
C LEU A 299 10.03 21.96 -18.51
N VAL A 300 8.80 21.95 -19.03
CA VAL A 300 7.71 21.28 -18.33
C VAL A 300 7.89 19.77 -18.36
N LEU A 301 8.05 19.17 -19.55
CA LEU A 301 8.04 17.72 -19.72
C LEU A 301 9.24 17.01 -19.08
N ILE A 302 10.43 17.64 -19.12
CA ILE A 302 11.68 17.05 -18.61
C ILE A 302 12.04 17.66 -17.25
N GLY A 303 11.84 18.96 -17.07
CA GLY A 303 12.20 19.67 -15.84
C GLY A 303 11.19 19.50 -14.70
N TYR A 304 9.89 19.59 -15.00
CA TYR A 304 8.86 19.66 -13.95
C TYR A 304 7.99 18.40 -13.82
N MET A 305 7.69 17.69 -14.91
CA MET A 305 6.87 16.46 -14.85
C MET A 305 7.45 15.37 -13.94
N PRO A 306 8.78 15.18 -13.79
CA PRO A 306 9.31 14.22 -12.82
C PRO A 306 8.85 14.46 -11.37
N ILE A 307 8.44 15.68 -11.02
CA ILE A 307 7.88 16.00 -9.69
C ILE A 307 6.54 15.27 -9.46
N LEU A 308 5.77 15.00 -10.52
CA LEU A 308 4.60 14.13 -10.43
C LEU A 308 4.99 12.75 -9.90
N LEU A 309 6.12 12.18 -10.36
CA LEU A 309 6.62 10.88 -9.90
C LEU A 309 7.06 10.93 -8.43
N VAL A 310 7.62 12.06 -7.99
CA VAL A 310 7.94 12.28 -6.57
C VAL A 310 6.66 12.28 -5.73
N ALA A 311 5.59 12.96 -6.17
CA ALA A 311 4.29 12.89 -5.51
C ALA A 311 3.74 11.46 -5.47
N SER A 312 3.80 10.73 -6.59
CA SER A 312 3.36 9.34 -6.67
C SER A 312 4.12 8.43 -5.69
N LEU A 313 5.44 8.59 -5.62
CA LEU A 313 6.29 7.81 -4.70
C LEU A 313 5.97 8.12 -3.24
N LEU A 314 5.74 9.39 -2.89
CA LEU A 314 5.39 9.79 -1.53
C LEU A 314 4.02 9.25 -1.11
N GLU A 315 3.02 9.33 -1.99
CA GLU A 315 1.69 8.78 -1.71
C GLU A 315 1.72 7.25 -1.55
N GLU A 316 2.47 6.55 -2.42
CA GLU A 316 2.63 5.10 -2.33
C GLU A 316 3.34 4.68 -1.03
N ARG A 317 4.41 5.40 -0.65
CA ARG A 317 5.11 5.18 0.63
C ARG A 317 4.16 5.35 1.81
N ASP A 318 3.39 6.43 1.84
CA ASP A 318 2.47 6.73 2.95
C ASP A 318 1.37 5.67 3.07
N LEU A 319 0.86 5.18 1.94
CA LEU A 319 -0.10 4.09 1.92
C LEU A 319 0.49 2.79 2.46
N LEU A 320 1.72 2.45 2.07
CA LEU A 320 2.42 1.25 2.54
C LEU A 320 2.74 1.34 4.04
N ALA A 321 3.20 2.50 4.51
CA ALA A 321 3.49 2.73 5.92
C ALA A 321 2.22 2.58 6.79
N GLU A 322 1.09 3.14 6.35
CA GLU A 322 -0.17 3.01 7.07
C GLU A 322 -0.68 1.57 7.09
N ARG A 323 -0.56 0.83 5.97
CA ARG A 323 -0.90 -0.60 5.92
C ARG A 323 -0.04 -1.42 6.88
N ALA A 324 1.26 -1.14 6.94
CA ALA A 324 2.18 -1.82 7.85
C ALA A 324 1.83 -1.52 9.32
N ARG A 325 1.53 -0.26 9.65
CA ARG A 325 1.08 0.15 10.99
C ARG A 325 -0.19 -0.58 11.42
N LEU A 326 -1.22 -0.57 10.58
CA LEU A 326 -2.48 -1.26 10.87
C LEU A 326 -2.31 -2.79 10.92
N GLY A 327 -1.40 -3.36 10.13
CA GLY A 327 -1.06 -4.78 10.19
C GLY A 327 -0.43 -5.15 11.53
N ARG A 328 0.53 -4.35 12.00
CA ARG A 328 1.19 -4.50 13.30
C ARG A 328 0.20 -4.40 14.46
N GLU A 329 -0.64 -3.38 14.48
CA GLU A 329 -1.66 -3.19 15.54
C GLU A 329 -2.64 -4.37 15.61
N ARG A 330 -3.02 -4.97 14.47
CA ARG A 330 -3.88 -6.16 14.45
C ARG A 330 -3.16 -7.38 15.02
N ALA A 331 -1.88 -7.58 14.65
CA ALA A 331 -1.08 -8.69 15.16
C ALA A 331 -0.87 -8.58 16.67
N GLU A 332 -0.56 -7.38 17.18
CA GLU A 332 -0.40 -7.11 18.62
C GLU A 332 -1.72 -7.39 19.38
N LYS A 333 -2.86 -6.88 18.91
CA LYS A 333 -4.17 -7.17 19.51
C LYS A 333 -4.52 -8.66 19.52
N ALA A 334 -4.21 -9.37 18.43
CA ALA A 334 -4.43 -10.81 18.35
C ALA A 334 -3.55 -11.56 19.36
N SER A 335 -2.28 -11.16 19.51
CA SER A 335 -1.35 -11.73 20.50
C SER A 335 -1.85 -11.52 21.93
N GLU A 336 -2.30 -10.31 22.27
CA GLU A 336 -2.87 -10.03 23.58
C GLU A 336 -4.16 -10.81 23.86
N ALA A 337 -5.04 -10.96 22.85
CA ALA A 337 -6.27 -11.73 22.99
C ALA A 337 -5.98 -13.22 23.22
N LYS A 338 -5.02 -13.79 22.47
CA LYS A 338 -4.53 -15.15 22.66
C LYS A 338 -3.98 -15.35 24.07
N SER A 339 -3.11 -14.44 24.52
CA SER A 339 -2.50 -14.49 25.86
C SER A 339 -3.56 -14.44 26.97
N ARG A 340 -4.56 -13.55 26.84
CA ARG A 340 -5.69 -13.46 27.78
C ARG A 340 -6.53 -14.73 27.81
N LEU A 341 -6.84 -15.30 26.64
CA LEU A 341 -7.60 -16.55 26.54
C LEU A 341 -6.86 -17.70 27.23
N LEU A 342 -5.57 -17.88 26.94
CA LEU A 342 -4.75 -18.92 27.55
C LEU A 342 -4.67 -18.78 29.08
N ALA A 343 -4.51 -17.55 29.58
CA ALA A 343 -4.50 -17.29 31.01
C ALA A 343 -5.84 -17.63 31.69
N ASN A 344 -6.97 -17.29 31.05
CA ASN A 344 -8.30 -17.62 31.58
C ASN A 344 -8.54 -19.13 31.58
N VAL A 345 -8.22 -19.83 30.49
CA VAL A 345 -8.35 -21.29 30.38
C VAL A 345 -7.51 -21.99 31.45
N ALA A 346 -6.27 -21.56 31.67
CA ALA A 346 -5.42 -22.12 32.72
C ALA A 346 -6.03 -21.96 34.12
N HIS A 347 -6.62 -20.80 34.41
CA HIS A 347 -7.28 -20.55 35.70
C HIS A 347 -8.54 -21.41 35.87
N GLU A 348 -9.35 -21.55 34.82
CA GLU A 348 -10.57 -22.37 34.84
C GLU A 348 -10.29 -23.87 34.95
N ILE A 349 -9.15 -24.36 34.43
CA ILE A 349 -8.72 -25.75 34.59
C ILE A 349 -8.18 -26.02 36.00
N LYS A 350 -7.46 -25.06 36.61
CA LYS A 350 -6.84 -25.25 37.92
C LYS A 350 -7.84 -25.59 39.02
N SER A 351 -8.99 -24.92 39.03
CA SER A 351 -10.01 -25.09 40.08
C SER A 351 -10.63 -26.51 40.13
N PRO A 352 -11.14 -27.09 39.03
CA PRO A 352 -11.67 -28.46 39.05
C PRO A 352 -10.56 -29.50 39.28
N VAL A 353 -9.35 -29.29 38.75
CA VAL A 353 -8.22 -30.19 38.98
C VAL A 353 -7.81 -30.24 40.45
N ALA A 354 -7.75 -29.09 41.12
CA ALA A 354 -7.50 -29.03 42.56
C ALA A 354 -8.57 -29.79 43.36
N GLY A 355 -9.84 -29.74 42.94
CA GLY A 355 -10.92 -30.53 43.53
C GLY A 355 -10.73 -32.05 43.34
N ILE A 356 -10.34 -32.48 42.13
CA ILE A 356 -10.04 -33.88 41.83
C ILE A 356 -8.86 -34.39 42.68
N ILE A 357 -7.80 -33.59 42.81
CA ILE A 357 -6.65 -33.92 43.67
C ILE A 357 -7.09 -34.05 45.13
N GLY A 358 -7.86 -33.08 45.65
CA GLY A 358 -8.32 -33.08 47.04
C GLY A 358 -9.20 -34.28 47.37
N ILE A 359 -10.21 -34.59 46.54
CA ILE A 359 -11.08 -35.76 46.72
C ILE A 359 -10.29 -37.06 46.56
N GLY A 360 -9.38 -37.13 45.58
CA GLY A 360 -8.53 -38.30 45.35
C GLY A 360 -7.59 -38.59 46.53
N ASP A 361 -6.97 -37.57 47.11
CA ASP A 361 -6.12 -37.72 48.30
C ASP A 361 -6.93 -38.15 49.54
N LEU A 362 -8.13 -37.60 49.74
CA LEU A 362 -9.05 -38.06 50.80
C LEU A 362 -9.47 -39.53 50.61
N TRP A 363 -9.74 -39.93 49.37
CA TRP A 363 -10.12 -41.29 49.04
C TRP A 363 -8.98 -42.28 49.32
N ARG A 364 -7.77 -41.99 48.83
CA ARG A 364 -6.58 -42.83 49.03
C ARG A 364 -6.19 -42.99 50.50
N GLN A 365 -6.37 -41.94 51.30
CA GLN A 365 -6.02 -41.95 52.71
C GLN A 365 -7.08 -42.65 53.59
N GLY A 366 -8.17 -43.16 53.01
CA GLY A 366 -9.24 -43.84 53.75
C GLY A 366 -10.17 -42.91 54.54
N HIS A 367 -10.07 -41.59 54.35
CA HIS A 367 -10.93 -40.60 55.03
C HIS A 367 -12.40 -40.66 54.57
N LEU A 368 -12.67 -41.30 53.43
CA LEU A 368 -14.02 -41.52 52.90
C LEU A 368 -14.60 -42.90 53.26
N GLY A 369 -13.89 -43.69 54.08
CA GLY A 369 -14.27 -45.05 54.51
C GLY A 369 -13.18 -46.10 54.20
N PRO A 370 -13.38 -47.36 54.62
CA PRO A 370 -12.45 -48.45 54.32
C PRO A 370 -12.33 -48.65 52.81
N ILE A 371 -11.11 -48.70 52.30
CA ILE A 371 -10.81 -48.87 50.87
C ILE A 371 -10.11 -50.21 50.61
N THR A 372 -10.41 -50.82 49.45
CA THR A 372 -9.71 -52.02 48.97
C THR A 372 -8.39 -51.67 48.29
N ALA A 373 -7.47 -52.64 48.15
CA ALA A 373 -6.21 -52.43 47.45
C ALA A 373 -6.39 -51.92 46.00
N GLN A 374 -7.42 -52.41 45.31
CA GLN A 374 -7.76 -51.95 43.95
C GLN A 374 -8.25 -50.49 43.95
N GLN A 375 -9.02 -50.07 44.97
CA GLN A 375 -9.46 -48.67 45.10
C GLN A 375 -8.28 -47.74 45.40
N THR A 376 -7.28 -48.20 46.16
CA THR A 376 -6.04 -47.46 46.40
C THR A 376 -5.31 -47.20 45.08
N GLU A 377 -5.05 -48.21 44.25
CA GLU A 377 -4.41 -48.02 42.93
C GLU A 377 -5.19 -47.07 42.02
N MET A 378 -6.52 -47.20 41.97
CA MET A 378 -7.36 -46.30 41.15
C MET A 378 -7.29 -44.85 41.63
N SER A 379 -7.29 -44.63 42.95
CA SER A 379 -7.17 -43.29 43.53
C SER A 379 -5.78 -42.67 43.28
N GLU A 380 -4.71 -43.47 43.30
CA GLU A 380 -3.36 -43.01 42.97
C GLU A 380 -3.22 -42.62 41.50
N MET A 381 -3.78 -43.42 40.59
CA MET A 381 -3.78 -43.09 39.17
C MET A 381 -4.56 -41.80 38.89
N LEU A 382 -5.71 -41.61 39.56
CA LEU A 382 -6.53 -40.41 39.44
C LEU A 382 -5.78 -39.16 39.93
N VAL A 383 -5.16 -39.20 41.12
CA VAL A 383 -4.38 -38.07 41.66
C VAL A 383 -3.18 -37.78 40.76
N THR A 384 -2.47 -38.81 40.29
CA THR A 384 -1.31 -38.64 39.41
C THR A 384 -1.70 -37.96 38.10
N THR A 385 -2.81 -38.39 37.48
CA THR A 385 -3.32 -37.80 36.24
C THR A 385 -3.76 -36.35 36.46
N ALA A 386 -4.43 -36.06 37.58
CA ALA A 386 -4.85 -34.70 37.91
C ALA A 386 -3.64 -33.75 38.09
N ARG A 387 -2.57 -34.20 38.77
CA ARG A 387 -1.32 -33.42 38.91
C ARG A 387 -0.61 -33.18 37.58
N GLN A 388 -0.71 -34.11 36.62
CA GLN A 388 -0.19 -33.88 35.26
C GLN A 388 -0.96 -32.78 34.54
N VAL A 389 -2.29 -32.76 34.65
CA VAL A 389 -3.13 -31.69 34.08
C VAL A 389 -2.85 -30.34 34.76
N GLU A 390 -2.65 -30.33 36.08
CA GLU A 390 -2.26 -29.12 36.82
C GLU A 390 -0.93 -28.54 36.30
N THR A 391 0.05 -29.41 36.08
CA THR A 391 1.36 -29.00 35.52
C THR A 391 1.18 -28.40 34.14
N LEU A 392 0.40 -29.04 33.26
CA LEU A 392 0.14 -28.53 31.90
C LEU A 392 -0.58 -27.17 31.92
N ALA A 393 -1.52 -26.98 32.84
CA ALA A 393 -2.20 -25.69 33.02
C ALA A 393 -1.21 -24.59 33.48
N HIS A 394 -0.26 -24.95 34.35
CA HIS A 394 0.78 -24.02 34.77
C HIS A 394 1.72 -23.64 33.62
N ASP A 395 2.15 -24.62 32.82
CA ASP A 395 3.01 -24.39 31.65
C ASP A 395 2.31 -23.49 30.61
N LEU A 396 1.02 -23.71 30.35
CA LEU A 396 0.21 -22.86 29.47
C LEU A 396 0.14 -21.40 29.96
N LEU A 397 0.01 -21.20 31.28
CA LEU A 397 -0.01 -19.85 31.87
C LEU A 397 1.35 -19.16 31.73
N ASP A 398 2.45 -19.89 31.91
CA ASP A 398 3.80 -19.35 31.77
C ASP A 398 4.07 -18.95 30.31
N VAL A 399 3.64 -19.75 29.33
CA VAL A 399 3.69 -19.39 27.90
C VAL A 399 2.86 -18.12 27.62
N ALA A 400 1.63 -18.04 28.14
CA ALA A 400 0.77 -16.87 27.96
C ALA A 400 1.37 -15.58 28.55
N ARG A 401 2.05 -15.68 29.70
CA ARG A 401 2.77 -14.56 30.31
C ARG A 401 4.01 -14.17 29.52
N ALA A 402 4.73 -15.14 28.95
CA ALA A 402 5.91 -14.88 28.12
C ALA A 402 5.53 -14.19 26.81
N GLU A 403 4.50 -14.68 26.10
CA GLU A 403 4.03 -14.10 24.83
C GLU A 403 3.48 -12.66 24.98
N SER A 404 2.94 -12.32 26.17
CA SER A 404 2.46 -10.96 26.48
C SER A 404 3.53 -10.02 27.02
N GLY A 405 4.77 -10.47 27.19
CA GLY A 405 5.85 -9.67 27.80
C GLY A 405 5.65 -9.39 29.30
N ALA A 406 4.74 -10.11 29.96
CA ALA A 406 4.45 -9.95 31.38
C ALA A 406 5.46 -10.65 32.31
N VAL A 407 6.34 -11.49 31.76
CA VAL A 407 7.43 -12.13 32.52
C VAL A 407 8.52 -11.09 32.77
N ARG A 408 8.59 -10.60 34.01
CA ARG A 408 9.76 -9.86 34.51
C ARG A 408 10.84 -10.86 34.92
N VAL A 409 12.06 -10.64 34.46
CA VAL A 409 13.25 -11.41 34.83
C VAL A 409 14.07 -10.55 35.78
N GLU A 410 14.33 -11.05 36.98
CA GLU A 410 15.13 -10.33 37.97
C GLU A 410 16.58 -10.81 37.94
N LEU A 411 17.42 -10.09 37.20
CA LEU A 411 18.84 -10.41 37.05
C LEU A 411 19.62 -10.11 38.32
N ARG A 412 20.26 -11.13 38.91
CA ARG A 412 21.13 -11.03 40.09
C ARG A 412 22.37 -11.93 39.92
N PRO A 413 23.48 -11.65 40.61
CA PRO A 413 24.61 -12.58 40.69
C PRO A 413 24.12 -13.93 41.25
N THR A 414 24.27 -14.99 40.46
CA THR A 414 23.79 -16.34 40.77
C THR A 414 24.96 -17.32 40.71
N ASP A 415 25.13 -18.09 41.79
CA ASP A 415 26.11 -19.17 41.89
C ASP A 415 25.64 -20.38 41.07
N ILE A 416 26.26 -20.63 39.92
CA ILE A 416 25.86 -21.69 38.99
C ILE A 416 26.12 -23.09 39.54
N PRO A 417 27.26 -23.39 40.18
CA PRO A 417 27.50 -24.70 40.80
C PRO A 417 26.45 -25.06 41.85
N GLY A 418 26.14 -24.13 42.77
CA GLY A 418 25.08 -24.32 43.76
C GLY A 418 23.71 -24.56 43.12
N LEU A 419 23.37 -23.77 42.09
CA LEU A 419 22.12 -23.94 41.34
C LEU A 419 21.98 -25.32 40.68
N LEU A 420 23.04 -25.81 40.04
CA LEU A 420 23.03 -27.13 39.38
C LEU A 420 22.90 -28.26 40.41
N GLU A 421 23.53 -28.13 41.57
CA GLU A 421 23.40 -29.11 42.64
C GLU A 421 21.99 -29.11 43.25
N ASP A 422 21.37 -27.95 43.42
CA ASP A 422 19.98 -27.83 43.86
C ASP A 422 19.01 -28.50 42.87
N VAL A 423 19.21 -28.29 41.57
CA VAL A 423 18.44 -28.95 40.50
C VAL A 423 18.65 -30.47 40.56
N ARG A 424 19.90 -30.94 40.64
CA ARG A 424 20.23 -32.36 40.78
C ARG A 424 19.51 -32.99 41.97
N ARG A 425 19.63 -32.39 43.15
CA ARG A 425 19.00 -32.88 44.38
C ARG A 425 17.49 -32.95 44.26
N THR A 426 16.87 -31.95 43.62
CA THR A 426 15.41 -31.92 43.39
C THR A 426 14.97 -33.03 42.44
N CYS A 427 15.72 -33.27 41.36
CA CYS A 427 15.41 -34.31 40.38
C CYS A 427 15.64 -35.74 40.91
N LEU A 428 16.62 -35.96 41.80
CA LEU A 428 16.88 -37.26 42.42
C LEU A 428 15.74 -37.75 43.32
N LEU A 429 14.84 -36.88 43.77
CA LEU A 429 13.68 -37.26 44.58
C LEU A 429 12.53 -37.85 43.76
N ARG A 430 12.65 -37.89 42.42
CA ARG A 430 11.60 -38.42 41.55
C ARG A 430 11.71 -39.94 41.35
N PRO A 431 10.59 -40.68 41.26
CA PRO A 431 10.59 -42.13 41.06
C PRO A 431 11.33 -42.58 39.78
N ASP A 432 11.34 -41.73 38.75
CA ASP A 432 11.99 -42.02 37.47
C ASP A 432 13.53 -41.89 37.55
N ALA A 433 14.07 -41.30 38.63
CA ALA A 433 15.50 -41.09 38.82
C ALA A 433 16.26 -42.40 39.14
N ASP A 434 15.59 -43.42 39.66
CA ASP A 434 16.22 -44.71 40.04
C ASP A 434 16.85 -45.47 38.86
N LYS A 435 16.53 -45.06 37.62
CA LYS A 435 16.98 -45.72 36.39
C LYS A 435 18.12 -44.99 35.67
N VAL A 436 18.50 -43.79 36.09
CA VAL A 436 19.40 -42.89 35.34
C VAL A 436 20.29 -42.10 36.29
N ALA A 437 21.62 -42.12 36.09
CA ALA A 437 22.55 -41.38 36.94
C ALA A 437 22.60 -39.88 36.56
N ILE A 438 22.53 -38.99 37.56
CA ILE A 438 22.65 -37.53 37.36
C ILE A 438 23.99 -37.05 37.91
N GLU A 439 24.83 -36.49 37.03
CA GLU A 439 26.17 -35.97 37.33
C GLU A 439 26.21 -34.45 37.10
N VAL A 440 26.83 -33.70 38.01
CA VAL A 440 27.08 -32.25 37.86
C VAL A 440 28.58 -32.06 37.61
N VAL A 441 28.92 -31.35 36.54
CA VAL A 441 30.30 -31.08 36.13
C VAL A 441 30.46 -29.58 35.96
N CYS A 442 31.22 -28.94 36.86
CA CYS A 442 31.55 -27.52 36.73
C CYS A 442 33.03 -27.38 36.38
N GLU A 443 33.32 -26.74 35.25
CA GLU A 443 34.68 -26.49 34.77
C GLU A 443 35.08 -25.05 35.09
N GLY A 444 35.72 -24.90 36.26
CA GLY A 444 36.18 -23.62 36.80
C GLY A 444 35.62 -23.34 38.19
N ASP A 445 36.39 -22.60 39.00
CA ASP A 445 35.98 -22.18 40.34
C ASP A 445 35.21 -20.84 40.28
N GLY A 446 34.17 -20.71 41.12
CA GLY A 446 33.45 -19.44 41.28
C GLY A 446 32.62 -19.01 40.05
N LEU A 447 31.98 -19.95 39.35
CA LEU A 447 31.11 -19.67 38.22
C LEU A 447 29.86 -18.90 38.65
N ILE A 448 29.93 -17.57 38.58
CA ILE A 448 28.82 -16.65 38.84
C ILE A 448 28.30 -16.10 37.51
N ALA A 449 26.99 -16.20 37.30
CA ALA A 449 26.29 -15.58 36.16
C ALA A 449 25.29 -14.52 36.64
N ILE A 450 25.09 -13.47 35.83
CA ILE A 450 23.98 -12.52 36.04
C ILE A 450 22.71 -13.15 35.45
N ALA A 451 21.86 -13.70 36.31
CA ALA A 451 20.67 -14.43 35.91
C ALA A 451 19.55 -14.31 36.96
N ASP A 452 18.34 -14.68 36.59
CA ASP A 452 17.26 -14.93 37.54
C ASP A 452 17.36 -16.40 37.98
N SER A 453 17.80 -16.63 39.22
CA SER A 453 18.09 -17.97 39.74
C SER A 453 16.86 -18.87 39.74
N GLN A 454 15.67 -18.34 40.01
CA GLN A 454 14.43 -19.13 40.01
C GLN A 454 14.04 -19.56 38.60
N ARG A 455 14.09 -18.65 37.64
CA ARG A 455 13.79 -18.96 36.22
C ARG A 455 14.81 -19.94 35.65
N LEU A 456 16.09 -19.76 35.96
CA LEU A 456 17.15 -20.65 35.47
C LEU A 456 17.02 -22.05 36.09
N ALA A 457 16.73 -22.16 37.39
CA ALA A 457 16.42 -23.45 38.03
C ALA A 457 15.23 -24.15 37.36
N GLN A 458 14.16 -23.41 37.03
CA GLN A 458 12.97 -23.92 36.36
C GLN A 458 13.33 -24.51 34.97
N VAL A 459 14.10 -23.77 34.16
CA VAL A 459 14.58 -24.23 32.84
C VAL A 459 15.39 -25.52 32.98
N LEU A 460 16.39 -25.52 33.86
CA LEU A 460 17.29 -26.66 34.08
C LEU A 460 16.52 -27.88 34.61
N THR A 461 15.57 -27.68 35.53
CA THR A 461 14.71 -28.74 36.06
C THR A 461 13.86 -29.36 34.96
N ASN A 462 13.25 -28.55 34.10
CA ASN A 462 12.43 -29.04 32.98
C ASN A 462 13.25 -29.85 31.97
N LEU A 463 14.45 -29.36 31.62
CA LEU A 463 15.36 -30.09 30.74
C LEU A 463 15.83 -31.42 31.37
N THR A 464 16.16 -31.41 32.65
CA THR A 464 16.61 -32.60 33.39
C THR A 464 15.50 -33.63 33.50
N ILE A 465 14.26 -33.21 33.81
CA ILE A 465 13.09 -34.11 33.86
C ILE A 465 12.83 -34.73 32.49
N ASN A 466 12.91 -33.95 31.42
CA ASN A 466 12.78 -34.49 30.06
C ASN A 466 13.85 -35.53 29.78
N ALA A 467 15.11 -35.26 30.15
CA ALA A 467 16.21 -36.20 29.98
C ALA A 467 16.01 -37.51 30.78
N LEU A 468 15.48 -37.43 32.01
CA LEU A 468 15.15 -38.60 32.82
C LEU A 468 14.00 -39.43 32.23
N LYS A 469 12.95 -38.75 31.74
CA LYS A 469 11.74 -39.40 31.20
C LYS A 469 12.01 -40.17 29.90
N TYR A 470 12.87 -39.63 29.04
CA TYR A 470 13.22 -40.25 27.75
C TYR A 470 14.56 -41.01 27.80
N GLY A 471 15.22 -41.04 28.95
CA GLY A 471 16.47 -41.77 29.15
C GLY A 471 16.26 -43.28 29.18
N SER A 472 17.13 -44.02 28.50
CA SER A 472 17.21 -45.47 28.60
C SER A 472 17.61 -45.89 30.02
N SER A 473 17.09 -47.02 30.51
CA SER A 473 17.52 -47.58 31.80
C SER A 473 19.03 -47.83 31.81
N GLY A 474 19.73 -47.28 32.81
CA GLY A 474 21.20 -47.27 32.90
C GLY A 474 21.88 -46.07 32.22
N GLY A 475 21.11 -45.12 31.68
CA GLY A 475 21.61 -43.89 31.07
C GLY A 475 22.23 -42.91 32.07
N ARG A 476 22.89 -41.87 31.56
CA ARG A 476 23.49 -40.79 32.35
C ARG A 476 23.04 -39.43 31.84
N VAL A 477 22.64 -38.55 32.75
CA VAL A 477 22.33 -37.13 32.50
C VAL A 477 23.44 -36.29 33.14
N ILE A 478 24.08 -35.44 32.34
CA ILE A 478 25.20 -34.59 32.80
C ILE A 478 24.77 -33.13 32.75
N LEU A 479 24.79 -32.47 33.90
CA LEU A 479 24.60 -31.04 34.06
C LEU A 479 25.99 -30.37 34.06
N ARG A 480 26.42 -29.89 32.89
CA ARG A 480 27.74 -29.28 32.71
C ARG A 480 27.66 -27.75 32.64
N ALA A 481 28.50 -27.07 33.41
CA ALA A 481 28.73 -25.63 33.29
C ALA A 481 30.21 -25.34 33.06
N LEU A 482 30.49 -24.44 32.13
CA LEU A 482 31.83 -23.93 31.84
C LEU A 482 31.71 -22.44 31.49
N ARG A 483 32.76 -21.67 31.75
CA ARG A 483 32.88 -20.33 31.18
C ARG A 483 33.51 -20.47 29.80
N GLU A 484 32.81 -20.00 28.78
CA GLU A 484 33.35 -19.90 27.42
C GLU A 484 33.91 -18.49 27.28
N ASP A 485 35.22 -18.37 27.06
CA ASP A 485 35.84 -17.09 26.76
C ASP A 485 35.54 -16.76 25.29
N ASP A 486 34.90 -15.61 25.03
CA ASP A 486 34.67 -15.05 23.68
C ASP A 486 35.98 -14.64 22.98
#